data_AF-A0A0R1V2F4-F1
#
_entry.id   AF-A0A0R1V2F4-F1
#
_cell.length_a   1.000
_cell.length_b   1.000
_cell.length_c   1.000
_cell.angle_alpha   90.00
_cell.angle_beta   90.00
_cell.angle_gamma   90.00
#
_symmetry.space_group_name_H-M   'P 1'
#
loop_
_entity.id
_entity.type
_entity.pdbx_description
1 polymer ?
#
loop_
_entity_poly.entity_id
_entity_poly.type
_entity_poly.pdbx_seq_one_letter_code
_entity_poly.pdbx_strand_id
1 'polypeptide(L)'
;MKKIRMVFIVLLSVLFLVSCGTAKKADYTTVQAEQALNKGKSIDGKTVKIKVDKLVPNSAFGYNIETGKHLNFVSSENPKVKKGQSIIVKVKKVESSLGSYIITYSKE
;
A
#
# COMPACT_ATOMS: atom_id res chain seq x y z
N MET A 1 16.83 -21.62 47.20
CA MET A 1 17.30 -20.97 45.95
C MET A 1 16.69 -21.54 44.65
N LYS A 2 16.35 -22.85 44.56
CA LYS A 2 15.75 -23.44 43.34
C LYS A 2 14.34 -22.92 42.98
N LYS A 3 13.49 -22.67 43.98
CA LYS A 3 12.10 -22.21 43.77
C LYS A 3 12.00 -20.74 43.33
N ILE A 4 12.91 -19.88 43.78
CA ILE A 4 12.96 -18.44 43.41
C ILE A 4 13.46 -18.26 41.96
N ARG A 5 14.41 -19.09 41.51
CA ARG A 5 14.87 -19.09 40.11
C ARG A 5 13.77 -19.50 39.13
N MET A 6 12.85 -20.37 39.55
CA MET A 6 11.76 -20.84 38.70
C MET A 6 10.70 -19.74 38.48
N VAL A 7 10.42 -18.91 39.50
CA VAL A 7 9.47 -17.80 39.40
C VAL A 7 9.97 -16.70 38.45
N PHE A 8 11.28 -16.39 38.47
CA PHE A 8 11.86 -15.41 37.55
C PHE A 8 11.86 -15.86 36.07
N ILE A 9 11.98 -17.16 35.81
CA ILE A 9 11.95 -17.71 34.44
C ILE A 9 10.53 -17.67 33.86
N VAL A 10 9.50 -17.85 34.68
CA VAL A 10 8.09 -17.76 34.25
C VAL A 10 7.63 -16.30 34.09
N LEU A 11 8.20 -15.36 34.85
CA LEU A 11 7.85 -13.94 34.72
C LEU A 11 8.49 -13.27 33.50
N LEU A 12 9.65 -13.77 33.03
CA LEU A 12 10.36 -13.23 31.86
C LEU A 12 9.77 -13.69 30.52
N SER A 13 9.01 -14.80 30.50
CA SER A 13 8.39 -15.34 29.28
C SER A 13 7.05 -14.68 28.91
N VAL A 14 6.45 -13.88 29.79
CA VAL A 14 5.18 -13.17 29.53
C VAL A 14 5.39 -11.86 28.75
N LEU A 15 6.63 -11.38 28.62
CA LEU A 15 6.94 -10.11 27.94
C LEU A 15 7.04 -10.20 26.40
N PHE A 16 6.88 -11.38 25.79
CA PHE A 16 7.04 -11.57 24.34
C PHE A 16 5.73 -11.61 23.53
N LEU A 17 4.56 -11.33 24.13
CA LEU A 17 3.26 -11.52 23.47
C LEU A 17 2.51 -10.23 23.10
N VAL A 18 3.20 -9.13 22.80
CA VAL A 18 2.55 -7.95 22.19
C VAL A 18 3.36 -7.35 21.06
N SER A 19 3.55 -8.12 19.99
CA SER A 19 3.68 -7.54 18.66
C SER A 19 2.55 -8.08 17.79
N CYS A 20 1.30 -7.77 18.20
CA CYS A 20 0.17 -7.82 17.30
C CYS A 20 0.28 -6.61 16.35
N GLY A 21 1.27 -6.66 15.46
CA GLY A 21 1.42 -5.72 14.35
C GLY A 21 0.21 -5.91 13.46
N THR A 22 -0.84 -5.14 13.71
CA THR A 22 -2.05 -5.16 12.91
C THR A 22 -1.65 -4.65 11.54
N ALA A 23 -1.43 -5.56 10.59
CA ALA A 23 -1.13 -5.18 9.21
C ALA A 23 -2.26 -4.26 8.75
N LYS A 24 -1.93 -2.98 8.51
CA LYS A 24 -2.92 -1.95 8.20
C LYS A 24 -3.69 -2.41 6.96
N LYS A 25 -5.00 -2.61 7.11
CA LYS A 25 -5.85 -3.14 6.04
C LYS A 25 -6.22 -1.97 5.14
N ALA A 26 -5.83 -2.06 3.86
CA ALA A 26 -6.23 -1.07 2.86
C ALA A 26 -7.74 -1.12 2.60
N ASP A 27 -8.33 0.02 2.25
CA ASP A 27 -9.74 0.13 1.87
C ASP A 27 -10.04 -0.64 0.58
N TYR A 28 -9.09 -0.63 -0.37
CA TYR A 28 -9.21 -1.31 -1.67
C TYR A 28 -7.97 -2.17 -1.99
N THR A 29 -8.20 -3.26 -2.71
CA THR A 29 -7.18 -3.90 -3.55
C THR A 29 -7.10 -3.19 -4.91
N THR A 30 -6.03 -3.43 -5.70
CA THR A 30 -5.93 -2.95 -7.10
C THR A 30 -7.21 -3.22 -7.90
N VAL A 31 -7.71 -4.46 -7.86
CA VAL A 31 -8.89 -4.88 -8.64
C VAL A 31 -10.14 -4.12 -8.19
N GLN A 32 -10.33 -3.96 -6.88
CA GLN A 32 -11.49 -3.23 -6.35
C GLN A 32 -11.40 -1.73 -6.65
N ALA A 33 -10.21 -1.13 -6.59
CA ALA A 33 -10.00 0.26 -6.95
C ALA A 33 -10.36 0.52 -8.42
N GLU A 34 -9.86 -0.32 -9.34
CA GLU A 34 -10.18 -0.21 -10.76
C GLU A 34 -11.67 -0.41 -11.04
N GLN A 35 -12.31 -1.38 -10.39
CA GLN A 35 -13.76 -1.57 -10.50
C GLN A 35 -14.57 -0.40 -9.95
N ALA A 36 -14.12 0.23 -8.86
CA ALA A 36 -14.78 1.40 -8.29
C ALA A 36 -14.71 2.59 -9.25
N LEU A 37 -13.51 2.85 -9.80
CA LEU A 37 -13.27 3.91 -10.77
C LEU A 37 -14.08 3.70 -12.06
N ASN A 38 -14.11 2.46 -12.58
CA ASN A 38 -14.93 2.11 -13.75
C ASN A 38 -16.44 2.28 -13.52
N LYS A 39 -16.89 2.30 -12.26
CA LYS A 39 -18.28 2.59 -11.88
C LYS A 39 -18.52 4.07 -11.59
N GLY A 40 -17.54 4.94 -11.86
CA GLY A 40 -17.62 6.38 -11.58
C GLY A 40 -17.52 6.75 -10.10
N LYS A 41 -17.07 5.83 -9.23
CA LYS A 41 -16.90 6.12 -7.80
C LYS A 41 -15.54 6.77 -7.55
N SER A 42 -15.51 7.86 -6.78
CA SER A 42 -14.26 8.41 -6.25
C SER A 42 -13.66 7.47 -5.20
N ILE A 43 -12.34 7.37 -5.22
CA ILE A 43 -11.52 6.70 -4.19
C ILE A 43 -10.54 7.68 -3.53
N ASP A 44 -10.78 8.99 -3.67
CA ASP A 44 -9.92 10.01 -3.07
C ASP A 44 -9.90 9.89 -1.54
N GLY A 45 -8.72 10.05 -0.95
CA GLY A 45 -8.50 9.88 0.48
C GLY A 45 -8.48 8.43 0.97
N LYS A 46 -8.79 7.45 0.11
CA LYS A 46 -8.79 6.02 0.45
C LYS A 46 -7.41 5.40 0.28
N THR A 47 -7.19 4.31 0.99
CA THR A 47 -5.98 3.51 0.89
C THR A 47 -6.16 2.36 -0.10
N VAL A 48 -5.16 2.15 -0.95
CA VAL A 48 -5.17 1.08 -1.95
C VAL A 48 -3.93 0.24 -1.77
N LYS A 49 -4.12 -1.07 -1.61
CA LYS A 49 -3.04 -2.06 -1.69
C LYS A 49 -2.80 -2.40 -3.15
N ILE A 50 -1.65 -2.00 -3.67
CA ILE A 50 -1.25 -2.23 -5.06
C ILE A 50 -0.06 -3.18 -5.16
N LYS A 51 -0.01 -3.94 -6.25
CA LYS A 51 1.17 -4.72 -6.66
C LYS A 51 1.81 -4.03 -7.86
N VAL A 52 3.08 -3.70 -7.77
CA VAL A 52 3.82 -3.01 -8.84
C VAL A 52 3.99 -3.96 -10.03
N ASP A 53 3.28 -3.73 -11.13
CA ASP A 53 3.46 -4.54 -12.34
C ASP A 53 4.62 -4.00 -13.18
N LYS A 54 4.78 -2.67 -13.20
CA LYS A 54 5.90 -1.97 -13.83
C LYS A 54 6.13 -0.60 -13.20
N LEU A 55 7.39 -0.14 -13.20
CA LEU A 55 7.78 1.22 -12.82
C LEU A 55 8.44 1.90 -14.01
N VAL A 56 7.89 3.03 -14.45
CA VAL A 56 8.41 3.87 -15.54
C VAL A 56 8.94 5.17 -14.94
N PRO A 57 10.27 5.39 -14.86
CA PRO A 57 10.85 6.52 -14.14
C PRO A 57 10.78 7.88 -14.87
N ASN A 58 10.51 7.89 -16.19
CA ASN A 58 10.51 9.10 -17.03
C ASN A 58 9.20 9.23 -17.83
N SER A 59 8.06 9.17 -17.15
CA SER A 59 6.76 9.42 -17.78
C SER A 59 6.46 10.93 -17.81
N ALA A 60 5.41 11.33 -18.55
CA ALA A 60 4.93 12.71 -18.58
C ALA A 60 4.58 13.28 -17.18
N PHE A 61 4.33 12.41 -16.20
CA PHE A 61 3.97 12.77 -14.83
C PHE A 61 5.04 12.38 -13.79
N GLY A 62 6.29 12.18 -14.23
CA GLY A 62 7.39 11.70 -13.38
C GLY A 62 7.45 10.18 -13.32
N TYR A 63 7.62 9.62 -12.11
CA TYR A 63 7.61 8.17 -11.91
C TYR A 63 6.18 7.64 -12.00
N ASN A 64 5.94 6.65 -12.86
CA ASN A 64 4.66 6.00 -13.02
C ASN A 64 4.74 4.52 -12.62
N ILE A 65 3.99 4.13 -11.59
CA ILE A 65 3.72 2.74 -11.27
C ILE A 65 2.47 2.31 -12.04
N GLU A 66 2.68 1.47 -13.06
CA GLU A 66 1.59 0.82 -13.78
C GLU A 66 1.13 -0.42 -12.99
N THR A 67 -0.17 -0.56 -12.80
CA THR A 67 -0.79 -1.74 -12.18
C THR A 67 -2.22 -1.93 -12.67
N GLY A 68 -2.76 -3.14 -12.49
CA GLY A 68 -4.09 -3.47 -12.99
C GLY A 68 -4.12 -3.38 -14.52
N LYS A 69 -5.28 -3.07 -15.10
CA LYS A 69 -5.35 -2.87 -16.56
C LYS A 69 -5.05 -1.43 -16.96
N HIS A 70 -5.49 -0.46 -16.16
CA HIS A 70 -5.51 0.94 -16.54
C HIS A 70 -5.12 1.93 -15.43
N LEU A 71 -4.46 1.47 -14.35
CA LEU A 71 -4.09 2.33 -13.22
C LEU A 71 -2.64 2.81 -13.33
N ASN A 72 -2.44 4.12 -13.18
CA ASN A 72 -1.15 4.79 -13.24
C ASN A 72 -0.93 5.59 -11.96
N PHE A 73 -0.17 5.04 -11.01
CA PHE A 73 0.16 5.73 -9.76
C PHE A 73 1.42 6.58 -9.95
N VAL A 74 1.25 7.90 -9.97
CA VAL A 74 2.30 8.85 -10.36
C VAL A 74 2.90 9.61 -9.17
N SER A 75 4.20 9.89 -9.25
CA SER A 75 4.98 10.58 -8.22
C SER A 75 6.10 11.42 -8.85
N SER A 76 6.35 12.61 -8.30
CA SER A 76 7.49 13.45 -8.68
C SER A 76 8.83 12.90 -8.20
N GLU A 77 8.81 12.10 -7.12
CA GLU A 77 10.00 11.49 -6.53
C GLU A 77 10.03 9.99 -6.77
N ASN A 78 11.24 9.41 -6.82
CA ASN A 78 11.42 7.97 -6.98
C ASN A 78 10.73 7.22 -5.83
N PRO A 79 9.72 6.38 -6.11
CA PRO A 79 9.00 5.67 -5.06
C PRO A 79 9.84 4.59 -4.36
N LYS A 80 11.01 4.23 -4.91
CA LYS A 80 11.92 3.17 -4.43
C LYS A 80 11.23 1.81 -4.33
N VAL A 81 10.43 1.48 -5.35
CA VAL A 81 9.73 0.19 -5.45
C VAL A 81 10.22 -0.64 -6.64
N LYS A 82 9.99 -1.95 -6.57
CA LYS A 82 10.37 -2.90 -7.62
C LYS A 82 9.15 -3.66 -8.13
N LYS A 83 9.23 -4.17 -9.36
CA LYS A 83 8.23 -5.07 -9.93
C LYS A 83 7.94 -6.24 -8.98
N GLY A 84 6.67 -6.57 -8.81
CA GLY A 84 6.16 -7.61 -7.92
C GLY A 84 5.96 -7.17 -6.46
N GLN A 85 6.53 -6.05 -6.04
CA GLN A 85 6.37 -5.53 -4.68
C GLN A 85 4.92 -5.11 -4.44
N SER A 86 4.39 -5.45 -3.27
CA SER A 86 3.10 -4.93 -2.80
C SER A 86 3.32 -3.79 -1.83
N ILE A 87 2.59 -2.69 -2.01
CA ILE A 87 2.60 -1.52 -1.13
C ILE A 87 1.16 -1.05 -0.86
N ILE A 88 0.97 -0.31 0.23
CA ILE A 88 -0.28 0.42 0.50
C ILE A 88 0.01 1.90 0.31
N VAL A 89 -0.85 2.57 -0.45
CA VAL A 89 -0.75 4.00 -0.74
C VAL A 89 -2.07 4.68 -0.41
N LYS A 90 -2.01 5.95 -0.03
CA LYS A 90 -3.20 6.79 0.13
C LYS A 90 -3.40 7.61 -1.14
N VAL A 91 -4.56 7.46 -1.77
CA VAL A 91 -4.95 8.22 -2.95
C VAL A 91 -5.21 9.67 -2.56
N LYS A 92 -4.58 10.61 -3.26
CA LYS A 92 -4.81 12.05 -3.09
C LYS A 92 -5.82 12.58 -4.10
N LYS A 93 -5.66 12.15 -5.36
CA LYS A 93 -6.48 12.61 -6.48
C LYS A 93 -6.46 11.56 -7.59
N VAL A 94 -7.61 11.37 -8.24
CA VAL A 94 -7.73 10.61 -9.47
C VAL A 94 -8.19 11.50 -10.62
N GLU A 95 -7.52 11.38 -11.76
CA GLU A 95 -7.91 12.00 -13.03
C GLU A 95 -8.10 10.91 -14.08
N SER A 96 -9.19 10.99 -14.84
CA SER A 96 -9.47 10.06 -15.94
C SER A 96 -8.95 10.62 -17.26
N SER A 97 -8.22 9.82 -18.04
CA SER A 97 -7.72 10.20 -19.36
C SER A 97 -7.70 8.99 -20.29
N LEU A 98 -8.40 9.10 -21.43
CA LEU A 98 -8.42 8.08 -22.51
C LEU A 98 -8.65 6.64 -22.03
N GLY A 99 -9.58 6.44 -21.07
CA GLY A 99 -9.89 5.12 -20.53
C GLY A 99 -8.88 4.60 -19.48
N SER A 100 -7.95 5.43 -19.04
CA SER A 100 -7.03 5.16 -17.93
C SER A 100 -7.18 6.16 -16.79
N TYR A 101 -6.62 5.81 -15.63
CA TYR A 101 -6.66 6.63 -14.44
C TYR A 101 -5.25 7.04 -14.03
N ILE A 102 -5.03 8.35 -13.93
CA ILE A 102 -3.81 8.96 -13.38
C ILE A 102 -4.08 9.25 -11.91
N ILE A 103 -3.29 8.64 -11.03
CA ILE A 103 -3.54 8.60 -9.60
C ILE A 103 -2.36 9.21 -8.86
N THR A 104 -2.56 10.37 -8.27
CA THR A 104 -1.59 10.96 -7.36
C THR A 104 -1.77 10.38 -5.96
N TYR A 105 -0.68 10.06 -5.26
CA TYR A 105 -0.73 9.36 -3.98
C TYR A 105 0.30 9.89 -2.96
N SER A 106 0.17 9.45 -1.71
CA SER A 106 1.24 9.46 -0.71
C SER A 106 1.52 8.06 -0.21
N LYS A 107 2.75 7.85 0.24
CA LYS A 107 3.06 6.70 1.10
C LYS A 107 2.27 6.85 2.40
N GLU A 108 1.78 5.72 2.88
CA GLU A 108 1.12 5.58 4.18
C GLU A 108 2.14 5.30 5.28
#